data_AF-A0A0D3KAV9-F1
#
_entry.id   AF-A0A0D3KAV9-F1
#
_cell.length_a   1.000
_cell.length_b   1.000
_cell.length_c   1.000
_cell.angle_alpha   90.00
_cell.angle_beta   90.00
_cell.angle_gamma   90.00
#
_symmetry.space_group_name_H-M   'P 1'
#
loop_
_entity.id
_entity.type
_entity.pdbx_description
1 polymer ?
#
loop_
_entity_poly.entity_id
_entity_poly.type
_entity_poly.pdbx_seq_one_letter_code
_entity_poly.pdbx_strand_id
1 'polypeptide(L)'
;MYREAGVDEKAEALLGATLCLVETGDLEALREESRRRERALLDYLRARVAAASDDAALTFEYLGACCAAGQACTLLREAGGAAGKDPRPLINVCDRHNLFGELATALLARRQLRHLMLYVRSVNRAASAPVCAALLEAGCEAARVAEVVSPLHAPSAPAVLGSMLDAECQADVVASLLEPLDGTHLAQDDSLAASLIEAAAGRNKLPLLKPWLDARKAEGLPPGAPNSEAIEGAIKQIKKWW
;
A
#
# COMPACT_ATOMS: atom_id res chain seq x y z
N MET A 1 -30.28 8.95 19.19
CA MET A 1 -29.57 8.30 20.31
C MET A 1 -28.26 9.05 20.59
N TYR A 2 -28.35 10.38 20.73
CA TYR A 2 -27.25 11.28 21.11
C TYR A 2 -27.78 12.14 22.26
N ARG A 3 -27.79 11.57 23.47
CA ARG A 3 -28.23 12.25 24.69
C ARG A 3 -27.31 11.78 25.81
N GLU A 4 -26.09 12.27 25.80
CA GLU A 4 -25.26 12.31 27.00
C GLU A 4 -24.93 13.77 27.27
N ALA A 5 -25.51 14.28 28.35
CA ALA A 5 -25.53 15.68 28.73
C ALA A 5 -24.10 16.21 28.94
N GLY A 6 -23.72 17.22 28.15
CA GLY A 6 -22.39 17.86 28.17
C GLY A 6 -21.72 17.93 26.79
N VAL A 7 -22.12 17.07 25.85
CA VAL A 7 -21.63 17.12 24.46
C VAL A 7 -22.43 18.13 23.63
N ASP A 8 -23.74 18.25 23.86
CA ASP A 8 -24.62 19.18 23.14
C ASP A 8 -24.28 20.65 23.42
N GLU A 9 -23.94 21.02 24.65
CA GLU A 9 -23.66 22.42 25.01
C GLU A 9 -22.35 22.92 24.37
N LYS A 10 -21.34 22.04 24.27
CA LYS A 10 -20.11 22.32 23.51
C LYS A 10 -20.35 22.28 22.00
N ALA A 11 -21.16 21.35 21.49
CA ALA A 11 -21.48 21.28 20.07
C ALA A 11 -22.30 22.50 19.59
N GLU A 12 -23.26 22.96 20.39
CA GLU A 12 -24.04 24.18 20.16
C GLU A 12 -23.17 25.44 20.27
N ALA A 13 -22.28 25.52 21.27
CA ALA A 13 -21.33 26.64 21.39
C ALA A 13 -20.39 26.70 20.19
N LEU A 14 -19.89 25.54 19.73
CA LEU A 14 -19.09 25.45 18.52
C LEU A 14 -19.92 25.90 17.31
N LEU A 15 -21.15 25.39 17.12
CA LEU A 15 -22.09 25.76 16.04
C LEU A 15 -22.35 27.27 15.99
N GLY A 16 -22.62 27.88 17.15
CA GLY A 16 -22.78 29.33 17.30
C GLY A 16 -21.54 30.13 16.91
N ALA A 17 -20.35 29.68 17.33
CA ALA A 17 -19.09 30.35 16.98
C ALA A 17 -18.83 30.34 15.46
N THR A 18 -19.13 29.25 14.76
CA THR A 18 -18.92 29.16 13.31
C THR A 18 -19.95 29.95 12.51
N LEU A 19 -21.21 29.98 12.93
CA LEU A 19 -22.21 30.86 12.32
C LEU A 19 -21.79 32.34 12.41
N CYS A 20 -21.34 32.77 13.60
CA CYS A 20 -20.85 34.12 13.82
C CYS A 20 -19.62 34.45 12.94
N LEU A 21 -18.69 33.51 12.78
CA LEU A 21 -17.49 33.71 11.96
C LEU A 21 -17.79 33.76 10.45
N VAL A 22 -18.78 32.98 9.98
CA VAL A 22 -19.28 33.06 8.60
C VAL A 22 -19.89 34.44 8.32
N GLU A 23 -20.64 34.99 9.27
CA GLU A 23 -21.26 36.32 9.14
C GLU A 23 -20.23 37.46 9.14
N THR A 24 -19.14 37.33 9.90
CA THR A 24 -18.06 38.35 9.96
C THR A 24 -17.07 38.29 8.79
N GLY A 25 -17.06 37.20 8.02
CA GLY A 25 -16.15 37.03 6.88
C GLY A 25 -14.68 36.77 7.25
N ASP A 26 -14.35 36.56 8.53
CA ASP A 26 -12.99 36.26 8.99
C ASP A 26 -12.64 34.78 8.70
N LEU A 27 -12.08 34.57 7.50
CA LEU A 27 -11.70 33.25 7.01
C LEU A 27 -10.61 32.56 7.85
N GLU A 28 -9.71 33.31 8.50
CA GLU A 28 -8.66 32.72 9.33
C GLU A 28 -9.20 32.25 10.67
N ALA A 29 -10.05 33.05 11.32
CA ALA A 29 -10.74 32.63 12.53
C ALA A 29 -11.68 31.44 12.26
N LEU A 30 -12.37 31.42 11.12
CA LEU A 30 -13.22 30.29 10.70
C LEU A 30 -12.40 29.00 10.52
N ARG A 31 -11.22 29.09 9.89
CA ARG A 31 -10.29 27.96 9.73
C ARG A 31 -9.80 27.43 11.08
N GLU A 32 -9.44 28.32 12.00
CA GLU A 32 -8.98 27.92 13.33
C GLU A 32 -10.08 27.25 14.15
N GLU A 33 -11.31 27.78 14.10
CA GLU A 33 -12.46 27.18 14.79
C GLU A 33 -12.82 25.81 14.19
N SER A 34 -12.73 25.65 12.86
CA SER A 34 -12.86 24.34 12.20
C SER A 34 -11.83 23.33 12.70
N ARG A 35 -10.55 23.73 12.80
CA ARG A 35 -9.47 22.89 13.35
C ARG A 35 -9.70 22.52 14.82
N ARG A 36 -10.24 23.43 15.63
CA ARG A 36 -10.59 23.15 17.05
C ARG A 36 -11.67 22.09 17.16
N ARG A 37 -12.73 22.19 16.37
CA ARG A 37 -13.83 21.21 16.33
C ARG A 37 -13.35 19.83 15.92
N GLU A 38 -12.52 19.78 14.88
CA GLU A 38 -11.92 18.55 14.39
C GLU A 38 -11.08 17.86 15.46
N ARG A 39 -10.20 18.59 16.15
CA ARG A 39 -9.43 18.06 17.29
C ARG A 39 -10.33 17.51 18.41
N ALA A 40 -11.37 18.25 18.79
CA ALA A 40 -12.29 17.82 19.84
C ALA A 40 -13.04 16.53 19.48
N LEU A 41 -13.45 16.38 18.21
CA LEU A 41 -14.08 15.15 17.72
C LEU A 41 -13.11 13.96 17.79
N LEU A 42 -11.86 14.17 17.38
CA LEU A 42 -10.83 13.13 17.42
C LEU A 42 -10.52 12.68 18.85
N ASP A 43 -10.41 13.60 19.80
CA ASP A 43 -10.19 13.28 21.22
C ASP A 43 -11.37 12.49 21.80
N TYR A 44 -12.61 12.87 21.45
CA TYR A 44 -13.81 12.14 21.84
C TYR A 44 -13.85 10.72 21.29
N LEU A 45 -13.65 10.55 19.98
CA LEU A 45 -13.65 9.24 19.34
C LEU A 45 -12.51 8.36 19.88
N ARG A 46 -11.32 8.93 20.11
CA ARG A 46 -10.19 8.22 20.72
C ARG A 46 -10.53 7.68 22.11
N ALA A 47 -11.11 8.51 22.97
CA ALA A 47 -11.50 8.10 24.32
C ALA A 47 -12.52 6.96 24.27
N ARG A 48 -13.46 7.01 23.32
CA ARG A 48 -14.45 5.95 23.12
C ARG A 48 -13.84 4.65 22.61
N VAL A 49 -12.94 4.71 21.63
CA VAL A 49 -12.24 3.51 21.12
C VAL A 49 -11.39 2.88 22.24
N ALA A 50 -10.74 3.69 23.09
CA ALA A 50 -9.99 3.18 24.23
C ALA A 50 -10.90 2.47 25.26
N ALA A 51 -12.13 2.94 25.44
CA ALA A 51 -13.12 2.34 26.34
C ALA A 51 -13.83 1.10 25.73
N ALA A 52 -13.93 1.01 24.40
CA ALA A 52 -14.63 -0.04 23.67
C ALA A 52 -13.76 -0.63 22.54
N SER A 53 -12.57 -1.14 22.89
CA SER A 53 -11.51 -1.53 21.95
C SER A 53 -11.87 -2.66 20.98
N ASP A 54 -12.96 -3.39 21.24
CA ASP A 54 -13.40 -4.50 20.39
C ASP A 54 -14.49 -4.08 19.37
N ASP A 55 -14.98 -2.83 19.41
CA ASP A 55 -15.95 -2.33 18.43
C ASP A 55 -15.26 -1.92 17.12
N ALA A 56 -15.39 -2.79 16.12
CA ALA A 56 -14.81 -2.58 14.79
C ALA A 56 -15.42 -1.38 14.05
N ALA A 57 -16.70 -1.06 14.28
CA ALA A 57 -17.37 0.06 13.62
C ALA A 57 -16.88 1.39 14.20
N LEU A 58 -16.80 1.49 15.52
CA LEU A 58 -16.25 2.66 16.21
C LEU A 58 -14.78 2.88 15.86
N THR A 59 -14.00 1.79 15.76
CA THR A 59 -12.61 1.85 15.30
C THR A 59 -12.53 2.37 13.87
N PHE A 60 -13.37 1.88 12.96
CA PHE A 60 -13.42 2.36 11.58
C PHE A 60 -13.76 3.86 11.48
N GLU A 61 -14.75 4.33 12.25
CA GLU A 61 -15.16 5.74 12.29
C GLU A 61 -14.05 6.65 12.79
N TYR A 62 -13.38 6.26 13.89
CA TYR A 62 -12.23 7.00 14.43
C TYR A 62 -11.08 7.11 13.41
N LEU A 63 -10.70 5.99 12.80
CA LEU A 63 -9.63 5.98 11.80
C LEU A 63 -10.02 6.85 10.58
N GLY A 64 -11.28 6.77 10.11
CA GLY A 64 -11.77 7.62 9.04
C GLY A 64 -11.69 9.13 9.37
N ALA A 65 -12.06 9.51 10.59
CA ALA A 65 -11.97 10.90 11.05
C ALA A 65 -10.51 11.39 11.10
N CYS A 66 -9.58 10.55 11.57
CA CYS A 66 -8.15 10.89 11.57
C CYS A 66 -7.60 11.09 10.14
N CYS A 67 -8.04 10.29 9.15
CA CYS A 67 -7.66 10.46 7.75
C CYS A 67 -8.20 11.79 7.18
N ALA A 68 -9.46 12.11 7.45
CA ALA A 68 -10.09 13.35 6.99
C ALA A 68 -9.38 14.59 7.54
N ALA A 69 -8.86 14.51 8.77
CA ALA A 69 -8.09 15.57 9.42
C ALA A 69 -6.65 15.72 8.91
N GLY A 70 -6.23 14.93 7.92
CA GLY A 70 -4.84 14.89 7.47
C GLY A 70 -3.88 14.32 8.53
N GLN A 71 -4.39 13.65 9.56
CA GLN A 71 -3.63 13.08 10.66
C GLN A 71 -3.33 11.58 10.45
N ALA A 72 -3.24 11.13 9.21
CA ALA A 72 -3.00 9.73 8.85
C ALA A 72 -1.73 9.14 9.50
N CYS A 73 -0.68 9.94 9.70
CA CYS A 73 0.53 9.50 10.43
C CYS A 73 0.27 9.27 11.92
N THR A 74 -0.53 10.12 12.57
CA THR A 74 -0.91 10.02 13.99
C THR A 74 -1.82 8.81 14.22
N LEU A 75 -2.76 8.61 13.30
CA LEU A 75 -3.72 7.50 13.21
C LEU A 75 -3.01 6.13 13.35
N LEU A 76 -1.90 5.92 12.65
CA LEU A 76 -1.22 4.62 12.60
C LEU A 76 -0.37 4.36 13.84
N ARG A 77 0.23 5.43 14.38
CA ARG A 77 1.07 5.38 15.59
C ARG A 77 0.22 5.15 16.85
N GLU A 78 -0.99 5.72 16.89
CA GLU A 78 -1.90 5.61 18.04
C GLU A 78 -2.85 4.41 17.95
N ALA A 79 -3.24 3.99 16.73
CA ALA A 79 -3.98 2.74 16.52
C ALA A 79 -3.19 1.48 16.94
N GLY A 80 -1.90 1.61 17.24
CA GLY A 80 -1.09 0.57 17.86
C GLY A 80 -1.58 0.10 19.24
N GLY A 81 -2.42 0.90 19.93
CA GLY A 81 -3.06 0.49 21.20
C GLY A 81 -4.52 0.04 21.05
N ALA A 82 -5.27 0.67 20.14
CA ALA A 82 -6.72 0.53 20.03
C ALA A 82 -7.19 -0.58 19.07
N ALA A 83 -6.52 -0.76 17.93
CA ALA A 83 -6.91 -1.72 16.88
C ALA A 83 -6.15 -3.06 17.01
N GLY A 84 -5.84 -3.47 18.23
CA GLY A 84 -4.81 -4.48 18.54
C GLY A 84 -5.11 -5.91 18.11
N LYS A 85 -6.36 -6.24 17.74
CA LYS A 85 -6.77 -7.62 17.39
C LYS A 85 -7.31 -7.77 15.98
N ASP A 86 -8.22 -6.89 15.55
CA ASP A 86 -8.82 -6.94 14.22
C ASP A 86 -8.17 -5.90 13.28
N PRO A 87 -7.39 -6.33 12.27
CA PRO A 87 -6.79 -5.41 11.31
C PRO A 87 -7.76 -4.92 10.23
N ARG A 88 -8.98 -5.47 10.14
CA ARG A 88 -9.93 -5.13 9.06
C ARG A 88 -10.34 -3.65 9.02
N PRO A 89 -10.68 -2.98 10.14
CA PRO A 89 -10.99 -1.55 10.12
C PRO A 89 -9.82 -0.72 9.57
N LEU A 90 -8.59 -1.06 9.97
CA LEU A 90 -7.39 -0.40 9.48
C LEU A 90 -7.20 -0.63 7.98
N ILE A 91 -7.29 -1.88 7.52
CA ILE A 91 -7.17 -2.23 6.10
C ILE A 91 -8.20 -1.46 5.27
N ASN A 92 -9.47 -1.44 5.69
CA ASN A 92 -10.54 -0.77 4.96
C ASN A 92 -10.34 0.74 4.84
N VAL A 93 -9.88 1.40 5.92
CA VAL A 93 -9.61 2.84 5.89
C VAL A 93 -8.39 3.13 5.02
N CYS A 94 -7.30 2.38 5.20
CA CYS A 94 -6.09 2.60 4.40
C CYS A 94 -6.34 2.36 2.90
N ASP A 95 -7.08 1.32 2.53
CA ASP A 95 -7.45 1.03 1.14
C ASP A 95 -8.28 2.17 0.53
N ARG A 96 -9.31 2.65 1.25
CA ARG A 96 -10.16 3.75 0.79
C ARG A 96 -9.40 5.05 0.55
N HIS A 97 -8.33 5.29 1.32
CA HIS A 97 -7.54 6.53 1.27
C HIS A 97 -6.19 6.37 0.54
N ASN A 98 -5.93 5.21 -0.09
CA ASN A 98 -4.67 4.88 -0.77
C ASN A 98 -3.42 4.99 0.12
N LEU A 99 -3.58 4.73 1.42
CA LEU A 99 -2.51 4.78 2.44
C LEU A 99 -1.82 3.41 2.55
N PHE A 100 -1.28 2.90 1.44
CA PHE A 100 -0.73 1.54 1.37
C PHE A 100 0.60 1.40 2.13
N GLY A 101 1.46 2.42 2.09
CA GLY A 101 2.75 2.38 2.78
C GLY A 101 2.59 2.47 4.29
N GLU A 102 1.69 3.34 4.72
CA GLU A 102 1.16 3.45 6.07
C GLU A 102 0.59 2.12 6.58
N LEU A 103 -0.26 1.47 5.78
CA LEU A 103 -0.82 0.16 6.12
C LEU A 103 0.27 -0.89 6.31
N ALA A 104 1.22 -0.93 5.38
CA ALA A 104 2.32 -1.90 5.39
C ALA A 104 3.20 -1.73 6.64
N THR A 105 3.62 -0.50 6.94
CA THR A 105 4.44 -0.17 8.11
C THR A 105 3.68 -0.42 9.41
N ALA A 106 2.39 -0.09 9.49
CA ALA A 106 1.57 -0.36 10.67
C ALA A 106 1.39 -1.86 10.93
N LEU A 107 1.10 -2.66 9.91
CA LEU A 107 0.94 -4.11 10.07
C LEU A 107 2.29 -4.81 10.32
N LEU A 108 3.39 -4.28 9.80
CA LEU A 108 4.76 -4.73 10.12
C LEU A 108 5.07 -4.50 11.61
N ALA A 109 4.82 -3.29 12.12
CA ALA A 109 5.03 -2.95 13.53
C ALA A 109 4.21 -3.83 14.48
N ARG A 110 3.01 -4.26 14.03
CA ARG A 110 2.11 -5.15 14.78
C ARG A 110 2.41 -6.63 14.60
N ARG A 111 3.41 -7.00 13.79
CA ARG A 111 3.71 -8.39 13.40
C ARG A 111 2.52 -9.12 12.76
N GLN A 112 1.66 -8.39 12.05
CA GLN A 112 0.41 -8.88 11.43
C GLN A 112 0.54 -9.08 9.90
N LEU A 113 1.75 -9.35 9.39
CA LEU A 113 2.03 -9.48 7.94
C LEU A 113 1.16 -10.53 7.23
N ARG A 114 0.66 -11.55 7.92
CA ARG A 114 -0.30 -12.51 7.36
C ARG A 114 -1.58 -11.82 6.84
N HIS A 115 -2.06 -10.78 7.52
CA HIS A 115 -3.24 -10.05 7.09
C HIS A 115 -2.94 -9.14 5.90
N LEU A 116 -1.76 -8.52 5.88
CA LEU A 116 -1.29 -7.75 4.74
C LEU A 116 -1.15 -8.63 3.50
N MET A 117 -0.58 -9.83 3.67
CA MET A 117 -0.47 -10.85 2.63
C MET A 117 -1.84 -11.25 2.08
N LEU A 118 -2.82 -11.55 2.93
CA LEU A 118 -4.18 -11.85 2.49
C LEU A 118 -4.78 -10.67 1.72
N TYR A 119 -4.65 -9.45 2.24
CA TYR A 119 -5.15 -8.24 1.60
C TYR A 119 -4.57 -8.05 0.19
N VAL A 120 -3.25 -8.10 0.02
CA VAL A 120 -2.60 -7.92 -1.28
C VAL A 120 -2.96 -9.05 -2.26
N ARG A 121 -3.11 -10.30 -1.79
CA ARG A 121 -3.37 -11.44 -2.68
C ARG A 121 -4.84 -11.57 -3.09
N SER A 122 -5.77 -11.32 -2.17
CA SER A 122 -7.19 -11.62 -2.36
C SER A 122 -8.11 -10.40 -2.43
N VAL A 123 -7.72 -9.25 -1.87
CA VAL A 123 -8.58 -8.06 -1.81
C VAL A 123 -8.15 -7.04 -2.87
N ASN A 124 -6.90 -6.59 -2.81
CA ASN A 124 -6.39 -5.56 -3.71
C ASN A 124 -4.98 -5.93 -4.21
N ARG A 125 -4.92 -6.60 -5.37
CA ARG A 125 -3.66 -7.01 -6.01
C ARG A 125 -2.84 -5.86 -6.56
N ALA A 126 -3.48 -4.73 -6.87
CA ALA A 126 -2.77 -3.54 -7.34
C ALA A 126 -1.95 -2.88 -6.21
N ALA A 127 -2.31 -3.11 -4.95
CA ALA A 127 -1.56 -2.59 -3.80
C ALA A 127 -0.21 -3.29 -3.57
N SER A 128 0.11 -4.38 -4.31
CA SER A 128 1.35 -5.15 -4.13
C SER A 128 2.62 -4.29 -4.30
N ALA A 129 2.66 -3.42 -5.31
CA ALA A 129 3.81 -2.57 -5.60
C ALA A 129 4.08 -1.52 -4.52
N PRO A 130 3.13 -0.66 -4.14
CA PRO A 130 3.37 0.32 -3.07
C PRO A 130 3.61 -0.34 -1.71
N VAL A 131 2.99 -1.49 -1.42
CA VAL A 131 3.28 -2.27 -0.20
C VAL A 131 4.69 -2.83 -0.21
N CYS A 132 5.15 -3.39 -1.35
CA CYS A 132 6.51 -3.89 -1.51
C CYS A 132 7.54 -2.79 -1.24
N ALA A 133 7.38 -1.63 -1.90
CA ALA A 133 8.25 -0.48 -1.70
C ALA A 133 8.32 -0.05 -0.23
N ALA A 134 7.16 0.12 0.41
CA ALA A 134 7.10 0.56 1.81
C ALA A 134 7.72 -0.45 2.80
N LEU A 135 7.57 -1.75 2.56
CA LEU A 135 8.21 -2.76 3.41
C LEU A 135 9.73 -2.75 3.24
N LEU A 136 10.24 -2.59 2.01
CA LEU A 136 11.68 -2.50 1.74
C LEU A 136 12.28 -1.23 2.35
N GLU A 137 11.62 -0.08 2.19
CA GLU A 137 12.02 1.19 2.81
C GLU A 137 12.03 1.11 4.34
N ALA A 138 11.10 0.35 4.93
CA ALA A 138 11.07 0.08 6.36
C ALA A 138 12.16 -0.90 6.83
N GLY A 139 13.03 -1.39 5.94
CA GLY A 139 14.11 -2.32 6.24
C GLY A 139 13.65 -3.77 6.42
N CYS A 140 12.47 -4.14 5.90
CA CYS A 140 12.04 -5.53 5.89
C CYS A 140 12.92 -6.35 4.93
N GLU A 141 13.27 -7.57 5.35
CA GLU A 141 14.07 -8.48 4.54
C GLU A 141 13.37 -8.82 3.20
N ALA A 142 14.10 -8.72 2.10
CA ALA A 142 13.57 -8.92 0.75
C ALA A 142 12.88 -10.28 0.56
N ALA A 143 13.43 -11.35 1.15
CA ALA A 143 12.81 -12.67 1.13
C ALA A 143 11.41 -12.68 1.77
N ARG A 144 11.27 -11.98 2.91
CA ARG A 144 10.00 -11.85 3.62
C ARG A 144 9.00 -10.96 2.86
N VAL A 145 9.50 -9.93 2.16
CA VAL A 145 8.66 -9.11 1.27
C VAL A 145 8.15 -9.94 0.10
N ALA A 146 9.02 -10.75 -0.52
CA ALA A 146 8.65 -11.67 -1.59
C ALA A 146 7.59 -12.66 -1.11
N GLU A 147 7.69 -13.20 0.11
CA GLU A 147 6.62 -14.01 0.70
C GLU A 147 5.30 -13.26 0.78
N VAL A 148 5.26 -11.98 1.16
CA VAL A 148 3.99 -11.23 1.26
C VAL A 148 3.31 -11.09 -0.11
N VAL A 149 4.07 -10.82 -1.16
CA VAL A 149 3.53 -10.49 -2.51
C VAL A 149 3.35 -11.70 -3.42
N SER A 150 4.00 -12.84 -3.15
CA SER A 150 3.85 -14.07 -3.95
C SER A 150 2.50 -14.76 -3.73
N PRO A 151 1.83 -15.38 -4.70
CA PRO A 151 2.18 -15.40 -6.11
C PRO A 151 2.02 -14.00 -6.71
N LEU A 152 3.03 -13.60 -7.46
CA LEU A 152 3.09 -12.26 -8.02
C LEU A 152 1.98 -12.07 -9.06
N HIS A 153 1.18 -11.03 -8.87
CA HIS A 153 0.17 -10.67 -9.85
C HIS A 153 0.84 -10.01 -11.08
N ALA A 154 0.72 -10.66 -12.25
CA ALA A 154 1.40 -10.27 -13.48
C ALA A 154 1.31 -8.77 -13.84
N PRO A 155 0.14 -8.11 -13.85
CA PRO A 155 0.03 -6.66 -14.10
C PRO A 155 0.85 -5.78 -13.13
N SER A 156 1.00 -6.21 -11.88
CA SER A 156 1.79 -5.48 -10.88
C SER A 156 3.26 -5.87 -10.84
N ALA A 157 3.65 -6.92 -11.57
CA ALA A 157 4.98 -7.49 -11.54
C ALA A 157 6.08 -6.50 -11.96
N PRO A 158 5.93 -5.70 -13.02
CA PRO A 158 6.95 -4.71 -13.40
C PRO A 158 7.21 -3.67 -12.32
N ALA A 159 6.16 -3.21 -11.64
CA ALA A 159 6.27 -2.22 -10.58
C ALA A 159 6.92 -2.82 -9.31
N VAL A 160 6.52 -4.03 -8.90
CA VAL A 160 7.15 -4.74 -7.77
C VAL A 160 8.62 -5.04 -8.05
N LEU A 161 8.95 -5.51 -9.28
CA LEU A 161 10.31 -5.73 -9.72
C LEU A 161 11.13 -4.42 -9.63
N GLY A 162 10.57 -3.31 -10.10
CA GLY A 162 11.19 -1.99 -10.00
C GLY A 162 11.58 -1.64 -8.56
N SER A 163 10.63 -1.76 -7.62
CA SER A 163 10.89 -1.48 -6.20
C SER A 163 11.97 -2.39 -5.60
N MET A 164 12.00 -3.67 -5.97
CA MET A 164 13.04 -4.59 -5.48
C MET A 164 14.43 -4.29 -6.05
N LEU A 165 14.49 -3.87 -7.32
CA LEU A 165 15.74 -3.46 -7.96
C LEU A 165 16.25 -2.14 -7.38
N ASP A 166 15.36 -1.19 -7.07
CA ASP A 166 15.69 0.08 -6.42
C ASP A 166 16.25 -0.14 -5.00
N ALA A 167 15.72 -1.14 -4.28
CA ALA A 167 16.22 -1.56 -2.97
C ALA A 167 17.46 -2.48 -3.03
N GLU A 168 18.03 -2.70 -4.22
CA GLU A 168 19.19 -3.57 -4.44
C GLU A 168 19.03 -5.00 -3.88
N CYS A 169 17.83 -5.58 -4.02
CA CYS A 169 17.57 -6.94 -3.59
C CYS A 169 18.50 -7.96 -4.27
N GLN A 170 18.81 -9.05 -3.56
CA GLN A 170 19.65 -10.12 -4.10
C GLN A 170 19.01 -10.81 -5.31
N ALA A 171 19.85 -11.27 -6.24
CA ALA A 171 19.42 -11.80 -7.53
C ALA A 171 18.56 -13.08 -7.40
N ASP A 172 18.82 -13.90 -6.38
CA ASP A 172 18.07 -15.11 -6.05
C ASP A 172 16.64 -14.79 -5.58
N VAL A 173 16.45 -13.73 -4.79
CA VAL A 173 15.12 -13.27 -4.36
C VAL A 173 14.33 -12.77 -5.57
N VAL A 174 14.95 -11.99 -6.46
CA VAL A 174 14.33 -11.51 -7.69
C VAL A 174 13.96 -12.68 -8.61
N ALA A 175 14.85 -13.65 -8.77
CA ALA A 175 14.58 -14.86 -9.56
C ALA A 175 13.40 -15.66 -9.01
N SER A 176 13.37 -15.88 -7.69
CA SER A 176 12.30 -16.60 -6.99
C SER A 176 10.94 -15.89 -7.13
N LEU A 177 10.95 -14.55 -7.12
CA LEU A 177 9.74 -13.76 -7.32
C LEU A 177 9.19 -13.90 -8.75
N LEU A 178 10.07 -13.96 -9.75
CA LEU A 178 9.68 -14.03 -11.17
C LEU A 178 9.38 -15.44 -11.66
N GLU A 179 9.85 -16.49 -10.97
CA GLU A 179 9.64 -17.89 -11.33
C GLU A 179 8.17 -18.23 -11.63
N PRO A 180 7.17 -17.79 -10.84
CA PRO A 180 5.76 -18.05 -11.11
C PRO A 180 5.21 -17.40 -12.40
N LEU A 181 5.90 -16.41 -12.96
CA LEU A 181 5.53 -15.76 -14.21
C LEU A 181 6.05 -16.58 -15.39
N ASP A 182 5.31 -17.63 -15.73
CA ASP A 182 5.61 -18.58 -16.80
C ASP A 182 4.97 -18.19 -18.15
N GLY A 183 5.12 -19.07 -19.14
CA GLY A 183 4.49 -18.91 -20.46
C GLY A 183 2.97 -18.72 -20.44
N THR A 184 2.26 -19.18 -19.40
CA THR A 184 0.80 -18.97 -19.32
C THR A 184 0.44 -17.52 -19.07
N HIS A 185 1.22 -16.83 -18.23
CA HIS A 185 1.05 -15.39 -17.98
C HIS A 185 1.46 -14.56 -19.19
N LEU A 186 2.54 -14.96 -19.87
CA LEU A 186 3.00 -14.32 -21.10
C LEU A 186 2.03 -14.49 -22.27
N ALA A 187 1.21 -15.54 -22.27
CA ALA A 187 0.15 -15.71 -23.27
C ALA A 187 -1.09 -14.86 -22.98
N GLN A 188 -1.27 -14.42 -21.73
CA GLN A 188 -2.42 -13.59 -21.31
C GLN A 188 -2.15 -12.09 -21.48
N ASP A 189 -0.89 -11.66 -21.39
CA ASP A 189 -0.48 -10.27 -21.49
C ASP A 189 0.75 -10.13 -22.39
N ASP A 190 0.53 -9.68 -23.63
CA ASP A 190 1.56 -9.47 -24.66
C ASP A 190 2.61 -8.41 -24.29
N SER A 191 2.34 -7.57 -23.27
CA SER A 191 3.23 -6.49 -22.84
C SER A 191 4.05 -6.83 -21.59
N LEU A 192 3.77 -7.96 -20.94
CA LEU A 192 4.35 -8.31 -19.65
C LEU A 192 5.88 -8.43 -19.69
N ALA A 193 6.43 -9.18 -20.67
CA ALA A 193 7.88 -9.35 -20.76
C ALA A 193 8.56 -8.01 -21.08
N ALA A 194 8.01 -7.25 -22.02
CA ALA A 194 8.54 -5.94 -22.39
C ALA A 194 8.58 -4.99 -21.17
N SER A 195 7.51 -4.96 -20.38
CA SER A 195 7.40 -4.12 -19.18
C SER A 195 8.39 -4.54 -18.09
N LEU A 196 8.59 -5.85 -17.87
CA LEU A 196 9.61 -6.36 -16.94
C LEU A 196 11.03 -6.02 -17.40
N ILE A 197 11.30 -6.20 -18.70
CA ILE A 197 12.58 -5.87 -19.32
C ILE A 197 12.86 -4.37 -19.19
N GLU A 198 11.88 -3.51 -19.46
CA GLU A 198 12.00 -2.06 -19.34
C GLU A 198 12.28 -1.65 -17.89
N ALA A 199 11.55 -2.21 -16.92
CA ALA A 199 11.77 -1.93 -15.50
C ALA A 199 13.21 -2.25 -15.06
N ALA A 200 13.82 -3.33 -15.57
CA ALA A 200 15.19 -3.69 -15.26
C ALA A 200 16.23 -2.93 -16.10
N ALA A 201 15.96 -2.70 -17.39
CA ALA A 201 16.85 -2.00 -18.31
C ALA A 201 17.00 -0.52 -17.94
N GLY A 202 15.91 0.15 -17.57
CA GLY A 202 15.94 1.55 -17.10
C GLY A 202 16.81 1.76 -15.87
N ARG A 203 17.08 0.69 -15.10
CA ARG A 203 17.92 0.70 -13.90
C ARG A 203 19.34 0.15 -14.14
N ASN A 204 19.70 -0.16 -15.39
CA ASN A 204 20.93 -0.85 -15.75
C ASN A 204 21.11 -2.22 -15.04
N LYS A 205 20.02 -2.88 -14.66
CA LYS A 205 20.02 -4.20 -13.99
C LYS A 205 19.49 -5.33 -14.88
N LEU A 206 19.34 -5.10 -16.18
CA LEU A 206 18.86 -6.10 -17.16
C LEU A 206 19.57 -7.47 -17.08
N PRO A 207 20.90 -7.57 -16.82
CA PRO A 207 21.57 -8.86 -16.66
C PRO A 207 21.00 -9.75 -15.55
N LEU A 208 20.37 -9.17 -14.51
CA LEU A 208 19.74 -9.94 -13.42
C LEU A 208 18.54 -10.77 -13.91
N LEU A 209 17.89 -10.35 -15.00
CA LEU A 209 16.76 -11.09 -15.57
C LEU A 209 17.18 -12.27 -16.44
N LYS A 210 18.49 -12.40 -16.75
CA LYS A 210 18.99 -13.42 -17.69
C LYS A 210 18.51 -14.84 -17.37
N PRO A 211 18.55 -15.35 -16.12
CA PRO A 211 18.09 -16.70 -15.81
C PRO A 211 16.61 -16.90 -16.16
N TRP A 212 15.76 -15.91 -15.86
CA TRP A 212 14.34 -15.94 -16.17
C TRP A 212 14.08 -15.87 -17.69
N LEU A 213 14.78 -14.98 -18.40
CA LEU A 213 14.68 -14.84 -19.85
C LEU A 213 15.08 -16.13 -20.59
N ASP A 214 16.18 -16.76 -20.18
CA ASP A 214 16.64 -18.02 -20.77
C ASP A 214 15.64 -19.17 -20.50
N ALA A 215 15.04 -19.22 -19.31
CA ALA A 215 14.01 -20.20 -18.97
C ALA A 215 12.75 -20.03 -19.84
N ARG A 216 12.24 -18.79 -19.98
CA ARG A 216 11.08 -18.49 -20.84
C ARG A 216 11.37 -18.74 -22.33
N LYS A 217 12.61 -18.55 -22.78
CA LYS A 217 13.02 -18.93 -24.12
C LYS A 217 13.03 -20.45 -24.31
N ALA A 218 13.50 -21.20 -23.31
CA ALA A 218 13.54 -22.67 -23.36
C ALA A 218 12.15 -23.30 -23.35
N GLU A 219 11.13 -22.64 -22.78
CA GLU A 219 9.73 -23.07 -22.82
C GLU A 219 9.13 -23.09 -24.23
N GLY A 220 9.74 -22.41 -25.20
CA GLY A 220 9.29 -22.42 -26.59
C GLY A 220 8.03 -21.61 -26.82
N LEU A 221 8.03 -20.34 -26.37
CA LEU A 221 6.97 -19.38 -26.67
C LEU A 221 6.72 -19.28 -28.20
N PRO A 222 5.48 -19.01 -28.63
CA PRO A 222 5.15 -18.93 -30.04
C PRO A 222 6.04 -17.91 -30.78
N PRO A 223 6.70 -18.31 -31.88
CA PRO A 223 7.60 -17.43 -32.61
C PRO A 223 6.83 -16.24 -33.20
N GLY A 224 7.39 -15.05 -33.08
CA GLY A 224 6.75 -13.80 -33.53
C GLY A 224 5.71 -13.23 -32.55
N ALA A 225 5.47 -13.87 -31.40
CA ALA A 225 4.69 -13.25 -30.34
C ALA A 225 5.47 -12.08 -29.71
N PRO A 226 4.80 -10.97 -29.32
CA PRO A 226 5.47 -9.79 -28.77
C PRO A 226 6.41 -10.10 -27.60
N ASN A 227 5.97 -10.94 -26.67
CA ASN A 227 6.81 -11.40 -25.55
C ASN A 227 8.02 -12.23 -26.00
N SER A 228 7.86 -13.07 -27.03
CA SER A 228 8.98 -13.85 -27.58
C SER A 228 10.04 -12.93 -28.20
N GLU A 229 9.61 -11.93 -28.98
CA GLU A 229 10.53 -10.96 -29.58
C GLU A 229 11.24 -10.11 -28.54
N ALA A 230 10.51 -9.65 -27.51
CA ALA A 230 11.07 -8.88 -26.40
C ALA A 230 12.15 -9.69 -25.64
N ILE A 231 11.87 -10.95 -25.30
CA ILE A 231 12.81 -11.83 -24.59
C ILE A 231 14.07 -12.06 -25.44
N GLU A 232 13.92 -12.37 -26.72
CA GLU A 232 15.08 -12.57 -27.60
C GLU A 232 15.91 -11.30 -27.78
N GLY A 233 15.25 -10.15 -27.91
CA GLY A 233 15.89 -8.85 -27.98
C GLY A 233 16.71 -8.55 -26.72
N ALA A 234 16.13 -8.77 -25.54
CA ALA A 234 16.81 -8.57 -24.27
C ALA A 234 18.03 -9.48 -24.10
N ILE A 235 17.93 -10.77 -24.46
CA ILE A 235 19.06 -11.71 -24.40
C ILE A 235 20.20 -11.26 -25.33
N LYS A 236 19.88 -10.81 -26.55
CA LYS A 236 20.88 -10.27 -27.49
C LYS A 236 21.53 -9.01 -26.93
N GLN A 237 20.75 -8.12 -26.33
CA GLN A 237 21.25 -6.92 -25.67
C GLN A 237 22.22 -7.29 -24.56
N ILE A 238 21.86 -8.17 -23.63
CA ILE A 238 22.75 -8.60 -22.53
C ILE A 238 24.08 -9.14 -23.08
N LYS A 239 24.05 -9.95 -24.14
CA LYS A 239 25.27 -10.49 -24.78
C LYS A 239 26.15 -9.45 -25.48
N LYS A 240 25.63 -8.26 -25.79
CA LYS A 240 26.39 -7.20 -26.47
C LYS A 240 27.30 -6.42 -25.51
N TRP A 241 26.95 -6.39 -24.22
CA TRP A 241 27.66 -5.62 -23.19
C TRP A 241 28.69 -6.45 -22.42
N TRP A 242 28.90 -7.72 -22.82
CA TRP A 242 29.86 -8.68 -22.27
C TRP A 242 30.62 -9.35 -23.40
#